data_AF-A0A0N4YRT6-F1
#
_entry.id   AF-A0A0N4YRT6-F1
#
_cell.length_a   1.000
_cell.length_b   1.000
_cell.length_c   1.000
_cell.angle_alpha   90.00
_cell.angle_beta   90.00
_cell.angle_gamma   90.00
#
_symmetry.space_group_name_H-M   'P 1'
#
loop_
_entity.id
_entity.type
_entity.pdbx_description
1 polymer ?
#
loop_
_entity_poly.entity_id
_entity_poly.type
_entity_poly.pdbx_seq_one_letter_code
_entity_poly.pdbx_strand_id
1 'polypeptide(L)'
;MPRRISDEHVITQKRRGRKKRVTAKIICCKVTIGSMYANFRTLVAVDDPLNLLYRCNCALFKQQKVSAAFPSMTDNIGRSKPMHDMIELANLPSIVYGSNFSRAAKELELLDENSRYLNSTGLALAMAAHKKNCFTYAKAIAGAKGRKFTHPSLFNGDPGYNIDAYFDQALIRCDKIVQSDFED
;
A
#
# COMPACT_ATOMS: atom_id res chain seq x y z
N MET A 1 73.34 -57.22 34.40
CA MET A 1 72.27 -58.06 34.99
C MET A 1 70.92 -57.67 34.37
N PRO A 2 70.00 -58.63 34.11
CA PRO A 2 69.02 -58.58 33.01
C PRO A 2 67.53 -58.43 33.42
N ARG A 3 66.69 -58.01 32.44
CA ARG A 3 65.27 -58.39 32.05
C ARG A 3 64.17 -58.47 33.14
N ARG A 4 62.88 -58.09 32.96
CA ARG A 4 61.82 -58.41 31.94
C ARG A 4 60.64 -57.40 32.10
N ILE A 5 60.07 -56.75 31.07
CA ILE A 5 58.89 -57.08 30.19
C ILE A 5 57.61 -57.39 30.99
N SER A 6 56.48 -56.65 30.87
CA SER A 6 55.51 -56.76 29.76
C SER A 6 54.57 -55.56 29.50
N ASP A 7 54.06 -55.54 28.25
CA ASP A 7 53.16 -54.62 27.55
C ASP A 7 51.70 -54.54 28.05
N GLU A 8 51.05 -53.39 27.86
CA GLU A 8 49.84 -53.28 26.99
C GLU A 8 49.47 -51.80 26.70
N HIS A 9 49.02 -51.56 25.46
CA HIS A 9 48.57 -50.28 24.92
C HIS A 9 47.04 -50.12 25.02
N VAL A 10 46.55 -48.94 25.40
CA VAL A 10 45.23 -48.46 24.95
C VAL A 10 45.32 -47.00 24.53
N ILE A 11 44.98 -46.78 23.26
CA ILE A 11 44.90 -45.51 22.53
C ILE A 11 43.68 -44.73 22.98
N THR A 12 43.74 -43.39 23.07
CA THR A 12 42.70 -42.52 22.51
C THR A 12 43.19 -41.09 22.30
N GLN A 13 42.62 -40.46 21.28
CA GLN A 13 43.22 -39.42 20.44
C GLN A 13 43.10 -37.98 20.98
N LYS A 14 44.10 -37.17 20.62
CA LYS A 14 44.09 -35.70 20.58
C LYS A 14 42.90 -35.17 19.76
N ARG A 15 42.32 -34.02 20.15
CA ARG A 15 42.42 -32.77 19.36
C ARG A 15 41.77 -31.55 20.02
N ARG A 16 42.49 -30.44 19.84
CA ARG A 16 42.29 -29.08 20.35
C ARG A 16 40.94 -28.49 19.94
N GLY A 17 40.19 -28.01 20.93
CA GLY A 17 38.94 -27.26 20.73
C GLY A 17 39.20 -25.90 20.10
N ARG A 18 38.73 -25.70 18.87
CA ARG A 18 38.77 -24.43 18.14
C ARG A 18 37.48 -23.66 18.47
N LYS A 19 37.61 -22.52 19.16
CA LYS A 19 36.51 -21.56 19.41
C LYS A 19 35.87 -21.16 18.08
N LYS A 20 34.61 -21.56 17.85
CA LYS A 20 33.79 -21.10 16.72
C LYS A 20 32.90 -19.95 17.18
N ARG A 21 32.92 -18.87 16.39
CA ARG A 21 32.08 -17.68 16.51
C ARG A 21 30.60 -18.08 16.47
N VAL A 22 29.80 -17.51 17.37
CA VAL A 22 28.34 -17.65 17.37
C VAL A 22 27.80 -16.78 16.23
N THR A 23 27.46 -17.42 15.12
CA THR A 23 26.56 -16.83 14.12
C THR A 23 25.14 -17.13 14.53
N ALA A 24 24.39 -16.10 14.89
CA ALA A 24 22.95 -16.19 15.11
C ALA A 24 22.30 -16.72 13.82
N LYS A 25 21.81 -17.96 13.86
CA LYS A 25 20.95 -18.49 12.82
C LYS A 25 19.61 -17.77 12.93
N ILE A 26 19.31 -16.90 11.97
CA ILE A 26 17.93 -16.49 11.69
C ILE A 26 17.22 -17.78 11.30
N ILE A 27 16.41 -18.31 12.22
CA ILE A 27 15.55 -19.45 11.98
C ILE A 27 14.44 -18.95 11.05
N CYS A 28 14.62 -19.20 9.75
CA CYS A 28 13.53 -19.11 8.78
C CYS A 28 12.66 -20.36 8.97
N CYS A 29 11.66 -20.27 9.85
CA CYS A 29 10.65 -21.31 10.00
C CYS A 29 9.87 -21.44 8.69
N LYS A 30 10.11 -22.54 7.96
CA LYS A 30 9.20 -23.03 6.93
C LYS A 30 7.92 -23.52 7.62
N VAL A 31 6.97 -22.62 7.83
CA VAL A 31 5.61 -22.99 8.26
C VAL A 31 4.80 -23.35 7.01
N THR A 32 4.18 -24.51 7.05
CA THR A 32 3.35 -25.12 6.01
C THR A 32 2.29 -24.14 5.50
N ILE A 33 2.40 -23.77 4.23
CA ILE A 33 1.60 -22.75 3.54
C ILE A 33 0.35 -23.44 3.00
N GLY A 34 -0.78 -23.36 3.72
CA GLY A 34 -2.01 -24.01 3.24
C GLY A 34 -3.34 -23.47 3.74
N SER A 35 -3.42 -22.87 4.93
CA SER A 35 -4.74 -22.52 5.50
C SER A 35 -4.78 -21.25 6.38
N MET A 36 -3.64 -20.70 6.79
CA MET A 36 -3.57 -19.58 7.75
C MET A 36 -3.60 -18.16 7.14
N TYR A 37 -3.60 -18.02 5.80
CA TYR A 37 -3.38 -16.74 5.12
C TYR A 37 -4.64 -15.92 4.78
N ALA A 38 -5.84 -16.36 5.17
CA ALA A 38 -7.07 -15.64 4.78
C ALA A 38 -7.16 -14.23 5.41
N ASN A 39 -6.47 -13.98 6.53
CA ASN A 39 -6.70 -12.79 7.37
C ASN A 39 -5.45 -11.96 7.73
N PHE A 40 -4.26 -12.26 7.19
CA PHE A 40 -3.08 -11.44 7.49
C PHE A 40 -3.14 -10.12 6.71
N ARG A 41 -3.35 -9.00 7.41
CA ARG A 41 -3.29 -7.64 6.83
C ARG A 41 -1.93 -7.00 7.14
N THR A 42 -1.35 -6.32 6.16
CA THR A 42 -0.08 -5.60 6.29
C THR A 42 -0.35 -4.18 6.76
N LEU A 43 0.25 -3.77 7.88
CA LEU A 43 0.18 -2.38 8.32
C LEU A 43 0.97 -1.47 7.38
N VAL A 44 0.33 -0.43 6.87
CA VAL A 44 0.95 0.55 5.98
C VAL A 44 1.70 1.60 6.81
N ALA A 45 3.00 1.73 6.59
CA ALA A 45 3.82 2.72 7.28
C ALA A 45 3.52 4.16 6.80
N VAL A 46 3.92 5.17 7.58
CA VAL A 46 3.71 6.60 7.22
C VAL A 46 4.41 6.96 5.91
N ASP A 47 5.63 6.44 5.71
CA ASP A 47 6.43 6.70 4.51
C ASP A 47 6.20 5.70 3.37
N ASP A 48 5.23 4.80 3.50
CA ASP A 48 4.90 3.83 2.47
C ASP A 48 4.18 4.53 1.29
N PRO A 49 4.58 4.32 0.03
CA PRO A 49 3.89 4.88 -1.13
C PRO A 49 2.39 4.52 -1.22
N LEU A 50 1.94 3.45 -0.57
CA LEU A 50 0.55 3.01 -0.50
C LEU A 50 -0.24 3.66 0.65
N ASN A 51 0.41 4.46 1.49
CA ASN A 51 -0.27 5.26 2.48
C ASN A 51 -1.05 6.39 1.79
N LEU A 52 -2.32 6.55 2.14
CA LEU A 52 -3.18 7.52 1.48
C LEU A 52 -2.79 8.98 1.79
N LEU A 53 -2.09 9.22 2.90
CA LEU A 53 -1.54 10.53 3.26
C LEU A 53 -0.10 10.73 2.77
N TYR A 54 0.47 9.74 2.07
CA TYR A 54 1.83 9.88 1.54
C TYR A 54 1.87 10.94 0.44
N ARG A 55 2.69 11.97 0.66
CA ARG A 55 2.91 13.05 -0.30
C ARG A 55 3.96 12.63 -1.32
N CYS A 56 3.49 12.14 -2.45
CA CYS A 56 4.37 11.71 -3.52
C CYS A 56 5.00 12.90 -4.26
N ASN A 57 6.30 12.82 -4.57
CA ASN A 57 7.03 13.86 -5.32
C ASN A 57 6.96 13.71 -6.85
N CYS A 58 5.99 12.96 -7.37
CA CYS A 58 5.82 12.76 -8.81
C CYS A 58 5.22 14.00 -9.51
N ALA A 59 5.25 14.02 -10.84
CA ALA A 59 4.77 15.15 -11.62
C ALA A 59 3.30 15.49 -11.33
N LEU A 60 2.48 14.48 -11.08
CA LEU A 60 1.05 14.62 -10.78
C LEU A 60 0.79 15.54 -9.59
N PHE A 61 1.42 15.25 -8.45
CA PHE A 61 1.27 16.02 -7.21
C PHE A 61 2.12 17.29 -7.19
N LYS A 62 3.18 17.39 -8.01
CA LYS A 62 3.92 18.65 -8.19
C LYS A 62 3.12 19.69 -8.97
N GLN A 63 2.32 19.25 -9.94
CA GLN A 63 1.48 20.14 -10.72
C GLN A 63 0.25 20.60 -9.94
N GLN A 64 -0.19 19.82 -8.94
CA GLN A 64 -1.38 20.09 -8.09
C GLN A 64 -2.64 20.43 -8.91
N LYS A 65 -2.71 19.92 -10.15
CA LYS A 65 -3.81 20.15 -11.09
C LYS A 65 -4.53 18.85 -11.36
N VAL A 66 -5.81 18.84 -11.01
CA VAL A 66 -6.70 17.68 -11.18
C VAL A 66 -6.86 17.30 -12.65
N SER A 67 -6.76 18.27 -13.56
CA SER A 67 -6.79 18.01 -15.00
C SER A 67 -5.65 17.11 -15.49
N ALA A 68 -4.53 17.01 -14.75
CA ALA A 68 -3.47 16.06 -15.06
C ALA A 68 -3.81 14.63 -14.62
N ALA A 69 -4.65 14.46 -13.59
CA ALA A 69 -5.13 13.17 -13.12
C ALA A 69 -6.35 12.67 -13.91
N PHE A 70 -7.30 13.58 -14.16
CA PHE A 70 -8.61 13.31 -14.76
C PHE A 70 -8.87 14.29 -15.91
N PRO A 71 -8.30 14.06 -17.10
CA PRO A 71 -8.46 14.96 -18.24
C PRO A 71 -9.91 15.13 -18.73
N SER A 72 -10.73 14.09 -18.58
CA SER A 72 -12.14 14.08 -19.00
C SER A 72 -13.11 14.59 -17.93
N MET A 73 -12.63 15.00 -16.76
CA MET A 73 -13.48 15.64 -15.76
C MET A 73 -13.98 16.97 -16.31
N THR A 74 -15.29 17.12 -16.46
CA THR A 74 -15.92 18.34 -17.01
C THR A 74 -16.25 19.39 -15.94
N ASP A 75 -16.34 18.98 -14.67
CA ASP A 75 -16.62 19.88 -13.54
C ASP A 75 -15.49 20.89 -13.29
N ASN A 76 -15.76 22.17 -13.57
CA ASN A 76 -14.76 23.24 -13.42
C ASN A 76 -14.27 23.41 -11.97
N ILE A 77 -15.17 23.28 -10.98
CA ILE A 77 -14.81 23.39 -9.55
C ILE A 77 -13.86 22.26 -9.18
N GLY A 78 -14.23 21.02 -9.50
CA GLY A 78 -13.40 19.84 -9.24
C GLY A 78 -12.02 19.92 -9.90
N ARG A 79 -11.95 20.43 -11.13
CA ARG A 79 -10.67 20.62 -11.85
C ARG A 79 -9.71 21.62 -11.19
N SER A 80 -10.26 22.59 -10.46
CA SER A 80 -9.50 23.68 -9.86
C SER A 80 -9.02 23.40 -8.43
N LYS A 81 -9.57 22.37 -7.77
CA LYS A 81 -9.24 22.03 -6.39
C LYS A 81 -7.78 21.56 -6.30
N PRO A 82 -6.98 22.08 -5.35
CA PRO A 82 -5.62 21.59 -5.15
C PRO A 82 -5.63 20.15 -4.63
N MET A 83 -4.56 19.41 -4.93
CA MET A 83 -4.39 18.03 -4.46
C MET A 83 -2.93 17.78 -4.08
N HIS A 84 -2.71 17.26 -2.88
CA HIS A 84 -1.40 17.05 -2.28
C HIS A 84 -1.13 15.58 -1.92
N ASP A 85 -2.19 14.80 -1.73
CA ASP A 85 -2.11 13.38 -1.37
C ASP A 85 -3.22 12.55 -2.03
N MET A 86 -3.23 11.24 -1.76
CA MET A 86 -4.19 10.32 -2.37
C MET A 86 -5.62 10.55 -1.87
N ILE A 87 -5.81 11.04 -0.64
CA ILE A 87 -7.15 11.33 -0.10
C ILE A 87 -7.76 12.50 -0.87
N GLU A 88 -7.03 13.61 -1.01
CA GLU A 88 -7.49 14.77 -1.77
C GLU A 88 -7.73 14.42 -3.24
N LEU A 89 -6.83 13.63 -3.84
CA LEU A 89 -7.00 13.16 -5.23
C LEU A 89 -8.22 12.25 -5.39
N ALA A 90 -8.51 11.39 -4.42
CA ALA A 90 -9.63 10.45 -4.46
C ALA A 90 -10.98 11.08 -4.08
N ASN A 91 -10.98 12.13 -3.26
CA ASN A 91 -12.17 12.87 -2.86
C ASN A 91 -12.94 13.40 -4.07
N LEU A 92 -12.22 13.98 -5.02
CA LEU A 92 -12.79 14.58 -6.23
C LEU A 92 -13.61 13.60 -7.08
N PRO A 93 -13.06 12.50 -7.60
CA PRO A 93 -13.85 11.52 -8.34
C PRO A 93 -14.89 10.82 -7.46
N SER A 94 -14.67 10.74 -6.13
CA SER A 94 -15.70 10.21 -5.22
C SER A 94 -16.95 11.08 -5.20
N ILE A 95 -16.83 12.41 -5.26
CA ILE A 95 -17.96 13.34 -5.31
C ILE A 95 -18.53 13.44 -6.73
N VAL A 96 -17.66 13.69 -7.73
CA VAL A 96 -18.06 13.95 -9.13
C VAL A 96 -18.77 12.76 -9.74
N TYR A 97 -18.17 11.56 -9.65
CA TYR A 97 -18.74 10.34 -10.23
C TYR A 97 -19.62 9.57 -9.23
N GLY A 98 -19.73 10.04 -7.98
CA GLY A 98 -20.60 9.46 -6.99
C GLY A 98 -22.09 9.69 -7.30
N SER A 99 -22.91 8.68 -7.06
CA SER A 99 -24.39 8.77 -7.15
C SER A 99 -25.05 9.31 -5.87
N ASN A 100 -24.28 9.54 -4.80
CA ASN A 100 -24.81 9.90 -3.49
C ASN A 100 -25.17 11.40 -3.36
N PHE A 101 -24.82 12.20 -4.36
CA PHE A 101 -25.05 13.64 -4.36
C PHE A 101 -25.90 14.06 -5.56
N SER A 102 -26.89 14.92 -5.30
CA SER A 102 -27.52 15.71 -6.36
C SER A 102 -26.49 16.70 -6.94
N ARG A 103 -26.76 17.25 -8.13
CA ARG A 103 -25.85 18.23 -8.75
C ARG A 103 -25.51 19.40 -7.83
N ALA A 104 -26.50 19.98 -7.17
CA ALA A 104 -26.30 21.09 -6.24
C ALA A 104 -25.48 20.66 -5.01
N ALA A 105 -25.70 19.44 -4.49
CA ALA A 105 -24.94 18.93 -3.36
C ALA A 105 -23.48 18.63 -3.73
N LYS A 106 -23.21 18.18 -4.97
CA LYS A 106 -21.83 18.01 -5.48
C LYS A 106 -21.07 19.33 -5.48
N GLU A 107 -21.69 20.40 -5.99
CA GLU A 107 -21.06 21.72 -6.02
C GLU A 107 -20.72 22.21 -4.61
N LEU A 108 -21.64 22.08 -3.65
CA LEU A 108 -21.41 22.45 -2.25
C LEU A 108 -20.27 21.64 -1.62
N GLU A 109 -20.27 20.33 -1.81
CA GLU A 109 -19.24 19.44 -1.26
C GLU A 109 -17.85 19.71 -1.91
N LEU A 110 -17.81 20.01 -3.21
CA LEU A 110 -16.57 20.35 -3.90
C LEU A 110 -15.98 21.68 -3.41
N LEU A 111 -16.84 22.65 -3.08
CA LEU A 111 -16.45 23.95 -2.53
C LEU A 111 -15.97 23.87 -1.07
N ASP A 112 -16.32 22.82 -0.33
CA ASP A 112 -15.80 22.62 1.02
C ASP A 112 -14.33 22.20 0.99
N GLU A 113 -13.46 23.05 1.52
CA GLU A 113 -12.02 22.81 1.66
C GLU A 113 -11.72 21.64 2.61
N ASN A 114 -12.62 21.38 3.56
CA ASN A 114 -12.48 20.28 4.53
C ASN A 114 -13.20 19.01 4.08
N SER A 115 -13.77 18.99 2.86
CA SER A 115 -14.44 17.81 2.34
C SER A 115 -13.49 16.63 2.35
N ARG A 116 -13.97 15.58 2.99
CA ARG A 116 -13.23 14.34 3.26
C ARG A 116 -13.98 13.13 2.72
N TYR A 117 -14.93 13.38 1.82
CA TYR A 117 -15.76 12.35 1.22
C TYR A 117 -14.92 11.36 0.41
N LEU A 118 -15.12 10.06 0.64
CA LEU A 118 -14.38 9.01 -0.04
C LEU A 118 -15.28 7.81 -0.35
N ASN A 119 -15.07 7.17 -1.49
CA ASN A 119 -15.65 5.89 -1.85
C ASN A 119 -14.64 5.02 -2.62
N SER A 120 -14.91 3.73 -2.73
CA SER A 120 -13.99 2.79 -3.40
C SER A 120 -13.79 3.08 -4.89
N THR A 121 -14.79 3.67 -5.57
CA THR A 121 -14.69 4.03 -6.99
C THR A 121 -13.74 5.20 -7.21
N GLY A 122 -13.92 6.31 -6.49
CA GLY A 122 -13.04 7.47 -6.59
C GLY A 122 -11.61 7.14 -6.17
N LEU A 123 -11.44 6.30 -5.15
CA LEU A 123 -10.12 5.78 -4.78
C LEU A 123 -9.50 4.94 -5.91
N ALA A 124 -10.26 4.06 -6.57
CA ALA A 124 -9.75 3.28 -7.70
C ALA A 124 -9.29 4.17 -8.86
N LEU A 125 -10.06 5.22 -9.19
CA LEU A 125 -9.74 6.18 -10.24
C LEU A 125 -8.46 6.97 -9.90
N ALA A 126 -8.34 7.45 -8.66
CA ALA A 126 -7.15 8.13 -8.17
C ALA A 126 -5.90 7.23 -8.20
N MET A 127 -6.03 5.97 -7.74
CA MET A 127 -4.95 4.99 -7.80
C MET A 127 -4.52 4.71 -9.25
N ALA A 128 -5.47 4.58 -10.18
CA ALA A 128 -5.18 4.38 -11.59
C ALA A 128 -4.47 5.59 -12.22
N ALA A 129 -4.92 6.81 -11.92
CA ALA A 129 -4.29 8.05 -12.37
C ALA A 129 -2.86 8.19 -11.83
N HIS A 130 -2.64 7.93 -10.54
CA HIS A 130 -1.32 7.99 -9.94
C HIS A 130 -0.38 6.91 -10.49
N LYS A 131 -0.86 5.68 -10.66
CA LYS A 131 -0.11 4.58 -11.28
C LYS A 131 0.38 4.92 -12.69
N LYS A 132 -0.44 5.59 -13.50
CA LYS A 132 -0.04 6.04 -14.85
C LYS A 132 1.06 7.10 -14.83
N ASN A 133 1.10 7.94 -13.80
CA ASN A 133 2.00 9.08 -13.71
C ASN A 133 3.24 8.85 -12.82
N CYS A 134 3.31 7.73 -12.08
CA CYS A 134 4.36 7.49 -11.10
C CYS A 134 4.84 6.04 -11.12
N PHE A 135 6.09 5.83 -11.57
CA PHE A 135 6.70 4.51 -11.64
C PHE A 135 6.89 3.83 -10.28
N THR A 136 7.29 4.58 -9.25
CA THR A 136 7.48 4.04 -7.89
C THR A 136 6.16 3.55 -7.31
N TYR A 137 5.09 4.34 -7.49
CA TYR A 137 3.75 3.94 -7.08
C TYR A 137 3.24 2.74 -7.89
N ALA A 138 3.45 2.72 -9.21
CA ALA A 138 3.07 1.57 -10.04
C ALA A 138 3.74 0.26 -9.60
N LYS A 139 5.03 0.34 -9.23
CA LYS A 139 5.77 -0.80 -8.67
C LYS A 139 5.20 -1.24 -7.31
N ALA A 140 4.84 -0.29 -6.44
CA ALA A 140 4.21 -0.58 -5.16
C ALA A 140 2.86 -1.29 -5.35
N ILE A 141 2.01 -0.80 -6.26
CA ILE A 141 0.73 -1.44 -6.62
C ILE A 141 0.93 -2.85 -7.16
N ALA A 142 1.92 -3.06 -8.04
CA ALA A 142 2.23 -4.40 -8.55
C ALA A 142 2.66 -5.37 -7.44
N GLY A 143 3.45 -4.91 -6.47
CA GLY A 143 3.85 -5.70 -5.30
C GLY A 143 2.74 -5.91 -4.26
N ALA A 144 1.72 -5.06 -4.28
CA ALA A 144 0.57 -5.11 -3.37
C ALA A 144 -0.50 -6.13 -3.80
N LYS A 145 -0.47 -6.61 -5.05
CA LYS A 145 -1.46 -7.55 -5.59
C LYS A 145 -1.59 -8.81 -4.72
N GLY A 146 -2.83 -9.17 -4.40
CA GLY A 146 -3.15 -10.34 -3.57
C GLY A 146 -2.85 -10.16 -2.07
N ARG A 147 -2.40 -8.97 -1.64
CA ARG A 147 -2.21 -8.64 -0.22
C ARG A 147 -3.39 -7.79 0.27
N LYS A 148 -3.64 -7.87 1.58
CA LYS A 148 -4.58 -6.99 2.29
C LYS A 148 -3.79 -6.00 3.13
N PHE A 149 -4.27 -4.78 3.24
CA PHE A 149 -3.59 -3.70 3.93
C PHE A 149 -4.45 -3.13 5.05
N THR A 150 -3.80 -2.70 6.13
CA THR A 150 -4.46 -1.92 7.19
C THR A 150 -3.85 -0.54 7.24
N HIS A 151 -4.72 0.46 7.09
CA HIS A 151 -4.36 1.87 7.11
C HIS A 151 -4.59 2.44 8.51
N PRO A 152 -3.78 3.42 8.95
CA PRO A 152 -4.08 4.19 10.14
C PRO A 152 -5.47 4.84 10.05
N SER A 153 -6.14 5.07 11.17
CA SER A 153 -7.43 5.77 11.19
C SER A 153 -7.27 7.20 10.65
N LEU A 154 -7.72 7.43 9.42
CA LEU A 154 -7.61 8.72 8.73
C LEU A 154 -8.76 9.69 9.06
N PHE A 155 -9.87 9.15 9.54
CA PHE A 155 -11.10 9.89 9.84
C PHE A 155 -11.50 9.62 11.29
N ASN A 156 -11.42 10.66 12.13
CA ASN A 156 -11.92 10.62 13.50
C ASN A 156 -13.40 11.02 13.49
N GLY A 157 -14.29 10.16 12.98
CA GLY A 157 -15.74 10.39 13.02
C GLY A 157 -16.51 10.07 11.74
N ASP A 158 -17.83 10.24 11.86
CA ASP A 158 -18.86 9.92 10.85
C ASP A 158 -18.57 10.64 9.51
N PRO A 159 -18.68 9.97 8.36
CA PRO A 159 -19.35 8.68 8.15
C PRO A 159 -18.49 7.44 8.50
N GLY A 160 -17.28 7.60 9.03
CA GLY A 160 -16.44 6.48 9.46
C GLY A 160 -16.14 5.51 8.31
N TYR A 161 -15.42 5.97 7.29
CA TYR A 161 -15.12 5.14 6.13
C TYR A 161 -14.28 3.92 6.49
N ASN A 162 -14.67 2.75 5.99
CA ASN A 162 -13.84 1.55 6.06
C ASN A 162 -12.74 1.63 4.98
N ILE A 163 -11.67 2.36 5.31
CA ILE A 163 -10.54 2.63 4.41
C ILE A 163 -9.88 1.34 3.94
N ASP A 164 -9.68 0.39 4.84
CA ASP A 164 -9.17 -0.94 4.56
C ASP A 164 -9.98 -1.63 3.44
N ALA A 165 -11.31 -1.63 3.56
CA ALA A 165 -12.19 -2.25 2.56
C ALA A 165 -12.21 -1.46 1.24
N TYR A 166 -12.23 -0.13 1.29
CA TYR A 166 -12.18 0.70 0.09
C TYR A 166 -10.87 0.55 -0.65
N PHE A 167 -9.75 0.48 0.06
CA PHE A 167 -8.44 0.26 -0.51
C PHE A 167 -8.34 -1.12 -1.16
N ASP A 168 -8.79 -2.17 -0.48
CA ASP A 168 -8.80 -3.53 -1.04
C ASP A 168 -9.63 -3.59 -2.34
N GLN A 169 -10.83 -2.97 -2.35
CA GLN A 169 -11.66 -2.88 -3.56
C GLN A 169 -11.01 -2.05 -4.66
N ALA A 170 -10.41 -0.92 -4.31
CA ALA A 170 -9.76 -0.01 -5.25
C ALA A 170 -8.52 -0.66 -5.89
N LEU A 171 -7.73 -1.41 -5.12
CA LEU A 171 -6.56 -2.14 -5.59
C LEU A 171 -6.93 -3.20 -6.64
N ILE A 172 -8.07 -3.87 -6.48
CA ILE A 172 -8.60 -4.82 -7.46
C ILE A 172 -9.10 -4.10 -8.72
N ARG A 173 -9.73 -2.94 -8.56
CA ARG A 173 -10.36 -2.18 -9.66
C ARG A 173 -9.37 -1.35 -10.46
N CYS A 174 -8.33 -0.80 -9.86
CA CYS A 174 -7.39 0.12 -10.54
C CYS A 174 -6.61 -0.51 -11.69
N ASP A 175 -6.56 -1.84 -11.75
CA ASP A 175 -5.98 -2.59 -12.87
C ASP A 175 -6.93 -2.74 -14.06
N LYS A 176 -8.25 -2.67 -13.81
CA LYS A 176 -9.30 -2.84 -14.82
C LYS A 176 -9.75 -1.52 -15.42
N ILE A 177 -9.39 -0.39 -14.79
CA ILE A 177 -9.78 0.94 -15.26
C ILE A 177 -9.07 1.25 -16.59
N VAL A 178 -9.85 1.26 -17.66
CA VAL A 178 -9.43 1.68 -19.01
C VAL A 178 -9.90 3.12 -19.22
N GLN A 179 -9.25 3.85 -20.13
CA GLN A 179 -9.55 5.27 -20.39
C GLN A 179 -11.02 5.57 -20.71
N SER A 180 -11.78 4.58 -21.18
CA SER A 180 -13.23 4.66 -21.45
C SER A 180 -14.09 4.82 -20.19
N ASP A 181 -13.61 4.41 -19.02
CA ASP A 181 -14.38 4.51 -17.77
C ASP A 181 -14.50 5.95 -17.24
N PHE A 182 -13.94 6.91 -17.98
CA PHE A 182 -14.02 8.33 -17.69
C PHE A 182 -14.82 9.09 -18.77
N GLU A 183 -15.46 8.39 -19.70
CA GLU A 183 -16.31 8.93 -20.77
C GLU A 183 -17.75 8.46 -20.56
N ASP A 184 -18.52 9.20 -19.74
CA ASP A 184 -19.99 9.15 -19.71
C ASP A 184 -20.53 10.50 -20.25
#